data_AF-A0A847I6E8-F1
#
_entry.id   AF-A0A847I6E8-F1
#
_cell.length_a   1.000
_cell.length_b   1.000
_cell.length_c   1.000
_cell.angle_alpha   90.00
_cell.angle_beta   90.00
_cell.angle_gamma   90.00
#
_symmetry.space_group_name_H-M   'P 1'
#
loop_
_entity.id
_entity.type
_entity.pdbx_description
1 polymer ?
#
loop_
_entity_poly.entity_id
_entity_poly.type
_entity_poly.pdbx_seq_one_letter_code
_entity_poly.pdbx_strand_id
1 'polypeptide(L)' 'MCQQATCKTCGKTTWRGCGRHVDQVMRGVPASRRCQGHPDKPGLMQRLFGAK' A
#
# COMPACT_ATOMS: atom_id res chain seq x y z
N MET A 1 -7.74 11.97 3.55
CA MET A 1 -8.77 10.99 3.94
C MET A 1 -8.16 9.60 3.98
N CYS A 2 -8.37 8.84 5.06
CA CYS A 2 -7.90 7.46 5.15
C CYS A 2 -8.98 6.53 4.60
N GLN A 3 -8.62 5.65 3.68
CA GLN A 3 -9.57 4.72 3.05
C GLN A 3 -8.95 3.35 2.83
N GLN A 4 -9.80 2.32 2.77
CA GLN A 4 -9.39 0.99 2.33
C GLN A 4 -9.07 1.07 0.83
N ALA A 5 -7.95 0.49 0.45
CA ALA A 5 -7.52 0.38 -0.94
C ALA A 5 -7.04 -1.04 -1.21
N THR A 6 -6.98 -1.43 -2.47
CA THR A 6 -6.39 -2.72 -2.84
C THR A 6 -4.92 -2.51 -3.19
N CYS A 7 -4.05 -3.36 -2.66
CA CYS A 7 -2.64 -3.34 -3.01
C CYS A 7 -2.49 -3.78 -4.48
N LYS A 8 -1.84 -2.96 -5.31
CA LYS A 8 -1.57 -3.31 -6.71
C LYS A 8 -0.50 -4.39 -6.87
N THR A 9 0.30 -4.65 -5.84
CA THR A 9 1.38 -5.64 -5.86
C THR A 9 0.88 -7.04 -5.51
N CYS A 10 0.06 -7.17 -4.47
CA CYS A 10 -0.38 -8.48 -3.96
C CYS A 10 -1.89 -8.70 -3.98
N GLY A 11 -2.69 -7.71 -4.41
CA GLY A 11 -4.16 -7.81 -4.48
C GLY A 11 -4.86 -7.81 -3.11
N LYS A 12 -4.13 -7.76 -2.00
CA LYS A 12 -4.68 -7.75 -0.64
C LYS A 12 -5.20 -6.35 -0.25
N THR A 13 -6.07 -6.31 0.76
CA THR A 13 -6.58 -5.05 1.31
C THR A 13 -5.45 -4.32 2.03
N THR A 14 -5.27 -3.05 1.68
CA THR A 14 -4.32 -2.11 2.28
C THR A 14 -5.05 -0.82 2.66
N TRP A 15 -4.36 0.11 3.30
CA TRP A 15 -4.89 1.45 3.56
C TRP A 15 -4.15 2.47 2.70
N ARG A 16 -4.82 3.58 2.36
CA ARG A 16 -4.17 4.78 1.83
C ARG A 16 -4.60 5.98 2.67
N GLY A 17 -3.63 6.74 3.17
CA GLY A 17 -3.86 7.91 4.02
C GLY A 17 -2.75 8.11 5.04
N CYS A 18 -2.97 9.00 6.00
CA CYS A 18 -1.98 9.43 6.99
C CYS A 18 -1.68 8.41 8.11
N GLY A 19 -2.18 7.16 8.03
CA GLY A 19 -1.91 6.13 9.04
C GLY A 19 -2.71 6.27 10.34
N ARG A 20 -3.17 7.48 10.67
CA ARG A 20 -3.84 7.79 11.94
C ARG A 20 -5.20 7.13 12.13
N HIS A 21 -5.80 6.61 11.06
CA HIS A 21 -7.09 5.93 11.10
C HIS A 21 -6.99 4.47 10.60
N VAL A 22 -5.80 3.86 10.63
CA VAL A 22 -5.59 2.48 10.13
C VAL A 22 -6.46 1.47 10.85
N ASP A 23 -6.56 1.55 12.19
CA ASP A 23 -7.42 0.66 12.97
C ASP A 23 -8.90 0.74 12.58
N GLN A 24 -9.39 1.96 12.34
CA GLN A 24 -10.78 2.16 11.94
C GLN A 24 -11.03 1.67 10.51
N VAL A 25 -10.07 1.91 9.61
CA VAL A 25 -10.11 1.47 8.21
C VAL A 25 -9.97 -0.05 8.08
N MET A 26 -9.23 -0.70 8.97
CA MET A 26 -8.96 -2.15 8.94
C MET A 26 -9.78 -2.98 9.92
N ARG A 27 -10.74 -2.37 10.64
CA ARG A 27 -11.55 -3.02 11.68
C ARG A 27 -12.28 -4.29 11.22
N GLY A 28 -12.65 -4.37 9.94
CA GLY A 28 -13.30 -5.55 9.33
C GLY A 28 -12.38 -6.42 8.46
N VAL A 29 -11.09 -6.09 8.36
CA VAL A 29 -10.15 -6.80 7.49
C VAL A 29 -9.38 -7.81 8.33
N PRO A 30 -9.56 -9.13 8.12
CA PRO A 30 -8.77 -10.15 8.82
C PRO A 30 -7.30 -10.07 8.41
N ALA A 31 -6.39 -10.42 9.31
CA ALA A 31 -4.93 -10.32 9.09
C ALA A 31 -4.48 -11.04 7.80
N SER A 32 -5.10 -12.18 7.47
CA SER A 32 -4.82 -12.95 6.24
C SER A 32 -5.07 -12.16 4.96
N ARG A 33 -6.01 -11.20 4.98
CA ARG A 33 -6.36 -10.31 3.86
C ARG A 33 -5.67 -8.95 3.91
N ARG A 34 -4.89 -8.65 4.95
CA ARG A 34 -4.11 -7.41 5.04
C ARG A 34 -2.82 -7.53 4.22
N CYS A 35 -2.47 -6.47 3.51
CA CYS A 35 -1.17 -6.33 2.89
C CYS A 35 -0.10 -6.16 3.99
N GLN A 36 0.98 -6.94 3.92
CA GLN A 36 2.09 -6.87 4.90
C GLN A 36 3.11 -5.77 4.59
N GLY A 37 2.81 -4.92 3.60
CA GLY A 37 3.76 -3.96 3.05
C GLY A 37 4.68 -4.62 2.03
N HIS A 38 4.88 -3.92 0.92
CA HIS A 38 5.84 -4.31 -0.11
C HIS A 38 6.63 -3.06 -0.50
N PRO A 39 7.91 -3.20 -0.87
CA PRO A 39 8.65 -2.08 -1.43
C PRO A 39 7.93 -1.61 -2.70
N ASP A 40 7.59 -0.31 -2.74
CA ASP A 40 7.06 0.32 -3.95
C ASP A 40 8.14 0.16 -5.03
N LYS A 41 7.83 -0.51 -6.13
CA LYS A 41 8.83 -0.72 -7.20
C LYS A 41 9.27 0.68 -7.67
N PRO A 42 10.59 0.95 -7.73
CA PRO A 42 11.07 2.24 -8.19
C PRO A 42 10.46 2.52 -9.57
N GLY A 43 9.74 3.63 -9.66
CA GLY A 43 9.04 4.02 -10.88
C GLY A 43 10.00 3.99 -12.07
N LEU A 44 9.49 3.59 -13.24
CA LEU A 44 10.26 3.47 -14.48
C LEU A 44 11.14 4.71 -14.78
N MET A 45 10.70 5.89 -14.36
CA MET A 45 11.45 7.15 -14.43
C MET A 45 12.81 7.11 -13.69
N GLN A 46 12.92 6.46 -12.54
CA GLN A 46 14.18 6.38 -11.78
C GLN A 46 15.25 5.53 -12.50
N ARG A 47 14.82 4.58 -13.35
CA ARG A 47 15.73 3.78 -14.19
C ARG A 47 16.15 4.50 -15.46
N LEU A 48 15.33 5.40 -15.99
CA LEU A 48 15.61 6.15 -17.21
C LEU A 48 16.52 7.37 -16.97
N PHE A 49 16.47 7.97 -15.78
CA PHE A 49 17.26 9.18 -15.48
C PHE A 49 18.43 8.94 -14.49
N GLY A 50 18.66 7.69 -14.07
CA GLY A 50 19.66 7.34 -13.03
C GLY A 50 20.95 6.70 -13.54
N ALA A 51 21.12 6.52 -14.85
CA ALA A 51 22.38 6.04 -15.42
C ALA A 51 23.31 7.24 -15.65
N LYS A 52 24.20 7.50 -14.69
CA LYS A 52 25.39 8.31 -14.92
C LYS A 52 26.61 7.58 -14.36
#